data_AF-A0A524M953-F1
#
_entry.id   AF-A0A524M953-F1
#
_cell.length_a   1.000
_cell.length_b   1.000
_cell.length_c   1.000
_cell.angle_alpha   90.00
_cell.angle_beta   90.00
_cell.angle_gamma   90.00
#
_symmetry.space_group_name_H-M   'P 1'
#
loop_
_entity.id
_entity.type
_entity.pdbx_description
1 polymer ?
#
loop_
_entity_poly.entity_id
_entity_poly.type
_entity_poly.pdbx_seq_one_letter_code
_entity_poly.pdbx_strand_id
1 'polypeptide(L)' 'GLRRTSVYEKIKEGSFPKPIRISSRAIAWDSEAIDKWIEKQIGEGK' A
#
# COMPACT_ATOMS: atom_id res chain seq x y z
N GLY A 1 -3.42 19.09 10.55
CA GLY A 1 -3.40 17.65 10.91
C GLY A 1 -4.14 16.88 9.86
N LEU A 2 -3.43 16.08 9.05
CA LEU A 2 -4.03 15.32 7.97
C LEU A 2 -4.87 14.18 8.57
N ARG A 3 -6.16 14.12 8.22
CA ARG A 3 -7.07 13.11 8.75
C ARG A 3 -6.76 11.76 8.12
N ARG A 4 -6.96 10.68 8.89
CA ARG A 4 -6.75 9.28 8.48
C ARG A 4 -7.45 8.89 7.17
N THR A 5 -8.46 9.64 6.74
CA THR A 5 -9.22 9.43 5.50
C THR A 5 -8.35 9.56 4.24
N SER A 6 -7.40 10.49 4.20
CA SER A 6 -6.56 10.72 3.01
C SER A 6 -5.65 9.52 2.68
N VAL A 7 -5.30 8.70 3.68
CA VAL A 7 -4.49 7.48 3.49
C VAL A 7 -5.33 6.41 2.78
N TYR A 8 -6.60 6.25 3.15
CA TYR A 8 -7.50 5.26 2.54
C TYR A 8 -7.98 5.66 1.14
N GLU A 9 -8.11 6.96 0.87
CA GLU A 9 -8.42 7.48 -0.47
C GLU A 9 -7.27 7.20 -1.45
N LYS A 10 -6.00 7.39 -1.02
CA LYS A 10 -4.83 7.03 -1.81
C LYS A 10 -4.64 5.51 -1.99
N ILE A 11 -5.08 4.71 -1.03
CA ILE A 11 -5.14 3.24 -1.18
C ILE A 11 -6.15 2.86 -2.28
N LYS A 12 -7.31 3.54 -2.34
CA LYS A 12 -8.37 3.30 -3.34
C LYS A 12 -7.94 3.69 -4.76
N GLU A 13 -7.01 4.62 -4.91
CA GLU A 13 -6.47 5.09 -6.19
C GLU A 13 -5.58 4.05 -6.91
N GLY A 14 -5.35 2.88 -6.29
CA GLY A 14 -4.69 1.75 -6.96
C GLY A 14 -3.17 1.75 -6.88
N SER A 15 -2.59 2.58 -6.00
CA SER A 15 -1.15 2.53 -5.71
C SER A 15 -0.76 1.37 -4.78
N PHE A 16 -1.71 0.66 -4.15
CA PHE A 16 -1.38 -0.44 -3.23
C PHE A 16 -1.12 -1.76 -4.00
N PRO A 17 -0.05 -2.52 -3.67
CA PRO A 17 0.29 -3.74 -4.40
C PRO A 17 -0.77 -4.83 -4.23
N LYS A 18 -1.01 -5.59 -5.30
CA LYS A 18 -2.01 -6.67 -5.31
C LYS A 18 -1.57 -7.81 -4.36
N PRO A 19 -2.46 -8.29 -3.49
CA PRO A 19 -2.17 -9.44 -2.65
C PRO A 19 -1.95 -10.71 -3.48
N ILE A 20 -0.91 -11.47 -3.14
CA ILE A 20 -0.62 -12.80 -3.69
C ILE A 20 -1.15 -13.83 -2.71
N ARG A 21 -2.07 -14.68 -3.18
CA ARG A 21 -2.66 -15.73 -2.34
C ARG A 21 -1.70 -16.91 -2.25
N ILE A 22 -1.06 -17.09 -1.09
CA ILE A 22 -0.12 -18.20 -0.83
C ILE A 22 -0.90 -19.45 -0.38
N SER A 23 -1.98 -19.27 0.38
CA SER A 23 -2.82 -20.39 0.83
C SER A 23 -4.27 -19.95 1.07
N SER A 24 -5.11 -20.91 1.47
CA SER A 24 -6.52 -20.65 1.79
C SER A 24 -6.70 -19.63 2.94
N ARG A 25 -5.69 -19.48 3.81
CA ARG A 25 -5.71 -18.53 4.95
C ARG A 25 -4.57 -17.52 4.95
N ALA A 26 -3.62 -17.63 4.02
CA ALA A 26 -2.45 -16.74 3.96
C ALA A 26 -2.40 -15.97 2.65
N ILE A 27 -2.21 -14.68 2.79
CA ILE A 27 -1.99 -13.73 1.72
C ILE A 27 -0.61 -13.11 1.99
N ALA A 28 0.26 -13.13 0.99
CA ALA A 28 1.51 -12.41 1.02
C ALA A 28 1.45 -11.21 0.09
N TRP A 29 2.29 -10.24 0.37
CA TRP A 29 2.60 -9.17 -0.55
C TRP A 29 4.07 -9.29 -0.91
N ASP A 30 4.39 -8.90 -2.14
CA ASP A 30 5.77 -8.75 -2.55
C ASP A 30 6.41 -7.64 -1.72
N SER A 31 7.49 -7.98 -1.00
CA SER A 31 8.11 -7.05 -0.05
C SER A 31 8.71 -5.84 -0.78
N GLU A 32 9.28 -6.03 -1.96
CA GLU A 32 9.84 -4.94 -2.76
C GLU A 32 8.74 -4.01 -3.28
N ALA A 33 7.58 -4.56 -3.65
CA ALA A 33 6.43 -3.77 -4.06
C ALA A 33 5.83 -2.97 -2.89
N ILE A 34 5.83 -3.55 -1.68
CA ILE A 34 5.40 -2.85 -0.46
C ILE A 34 6.40 -1.74 -0.10
N ASP A 35 7.71 -2.01 -0.10
CA ASP A 35 8.75 -1.02 0.16
C ASP A 35 8.69 0.15 -0.83
N LYS A 36 8.64 -0.13 -2.14
CA LYS A 36 8.47 0.90 -3.18
C LYS A 36 7.20 1.72 -2.99
N TRP A 37 6.12 1.09 -2.55
CA TRP A 37 4.88 1.81 -2.24
C TRP A 37 5.08 2.74 -1.04
N ILE A 38 5.69 2.26 0.05
CA ILE A 38 5.98 3.06 1.24
C ILE A 38 6.87 4.25 0.88
N GLU A 39 7.95 4.03 0.14
CA GLU A 39 8.86 5.09 -0.33
C GLU A 39 8.13 6.14 -1.19
N LYS A 40 7.29 5.68 -2.12
CA LYS A 40 6.46 6.57 -2.95
C LYS A 40 5.50 7.40 -2.08
N GLN A 41 4.87 6.80 -1.07
CA GLN A 41 3.96 7.53 -0.17
C GLN A 41 4.68 8.55 0.72
N ILE A 42 5.88 8.22 1.21
CA ILE A 42 6.69 9.14 2.02
C ILE A 42 7.21 10.29 1.16
N GLY A 43 7.61 10.03 -0.10
CA GLY A 43 8.06 11.04 -1.05
C GLY A 43 6.97 12.00 -1.54
N GLU A 44 5.72 11.53 -1.68
CA GLU A 44 4.55 12.35 -2.06
C GLU A 44 3.93 13.14 -0.89
N GLY A 45 4.49 13.02 0.31
CA GLY A 45 4.08 13.76 1.50
C GLY A 45 4.82 15.10 1.69
N LYS A 46 5.15 15.80 0.61
CA LYS A 46 5.84 17.10 0.65
C LYS A 46 4.99 18.22 0.06
#